data_AF-A0A1Y1KNT3-F1
#
_entry.id   AF-A0A1Y1KNT3-F1
#
_cell.length_a   1.000
_cell.length_b   1.000
_cell.length_c   1.000
_cell.angle_alpha   90.00
_cell.angle_beta   90.00
_cell.angle_gamma   90.00
#
_symmetry.space_group_name_H-M   'P 1'
#
loop_
_entity.id
_entity.type
_entity.pdbx_description
1 polymer ?
#
loop_
_entity_poly.entity_id
_entity_poly.type
_entity_poly.pdbx_seq_one_letter_code
_entity_poly.pdbx_strand_id
1 'polypeptide(L)'
;MTPYFEEAGITVTSAKSDADYLIVRTTVDFSKTCTDDVVLVGQDTDLMALLIFHNTEGNVAMLRPGTAGKSDKLTNIRKLQTALGDKVCHNILFAHAVSGCDTTSAFYKKGKTSALTTLQKDETLSQSILIFNDVKAPMNELLKQGEAFILKWYGAKKCKTLDNYRYIKYNQGVGKAESLYQFRASITSYIACC
;
A
#
# COMPACT_ATOMS: atom_id res chain seq x y z
N MET A 1 10.41 29.82 -6.80
CA MET A 1 9.05 29.29 -7.07
C MET A 1 8.06 29.82 -6.05
N THR A 2 8.33 29.73 -4.74
CA THR A 2 7.51 30.35 -3.69
C THR A 2 7.17 31.82 -3.92
N PRO A 3 8.14 32.72 -4.24
CA PRO A 3 7.83 34.13 -4.45
C PRO A 3 6.84 34.37 -5.60
N TYR A 4 6.91 33.57 -6.66
CA TYR A 4 6.01 33.68 -7.80
C TYR A 4 4.55 33.36 -7.44
N PHE A 5 4.33 32.35 -6.58
CA PHE A 5 2.99 32.01 -6.12
C PHE A 5 2.44 33.04 -5.13
N GLU A 6 3.29 33.53 -4.23
CA GLU A 6 2.92 34.57 -3.27
C GLU A 6 2.58 35.90 -3.98
N GLU A 7 3.36 36.29 -5.00
CA GLU A 7 3.07 37.44 -5.86
C GLU A 7 1.73 37.28 -6.62
N ALA A 8 1.34 36.05 -6.94
CA ALA A 8 0.04 35.73 -7.53
C ALA A 8 -1.11 35.64 -6.49
N GLY A 9 -0.84 35.92 -5.20
CA GLY A 9 -1.83 35.86 -4.13
C GLY A 9 -2.17 34.44 -3.66
N ILE A 10 -1.34 33.45 -4.02
CA ILE A 10 -1.52 32.05 -3.61
C ILE A 10 -0.78 31.82 -2.29
N THR A 11 -1.50 31.31 -1.29
CA THR A 11 -0.90 30.89 -0.01
C THR A 11 0.01 29.69 -0.24
N VAL A 12 1.29 29.84 0.13
CA VAL A 12 2.28 28.75 0.05
C VAL A 12 2.64 28.27 1.45
N THR A 13 2.79 26.96 1.59
CA THR A 13 3.34 26.34 2.79
C THR A 13 4.39 25.33 2.37
N SER A 14 5.54 25.31 3.05
CA SER A 14 6.66 24.43 2.74
C SER A 14 6.92 23.44 3.87
N ALA A 15 7.21 22.18 3.50
CA ALA A 15 7.65 21.17 4.46
C ALA A 15 9.18 21.18 4.58
N LYS A 16 9.69 20.79 5.75
CA LYS A 16 11.14 20.64 5.99
C LYS A 16 11.73 19.40 5.30
N SER A 17 10.91 18.37 5.08
CA SER A 17 11.31 17.10 4.47
C SER A 17 10.21 16.67 3.49
N ASP A 18 9.56 15.54 3.75
CA ASP A 18 8.45 15.08 2.94
C ASP A 18 7.23 16.02 3.08
N ALA A 19 6.59 16.31 1.95
CA ALA A 19 5.46 17.24 1.87
C ALA A 19 4.12 16.55 2.04
N ASP A 20 4.02 15.24 1.81
CA ASP A 20 2.74 14.55 1.70
C ASP A 20 1.93 14.63 2.99
N TYR A 21 2.58 14.40 4.13
CA TYR A 21 1.92 14.55 5.43
C TYR A 21 1.41 15.97 5.67
N LEU A 22 2.20 17.00 5.33
CA LEU A 22 1.80 18.40 5.48
C LEU A 22 0.60 18.74 4.60
N ILE A 23 0.62 18.32 3.32
CA ILE A 23 -0.48 18.56 2.38
C ILE A 23 -1.77 17.91 2.91
N VAL A 24 -1.71 16.66 3.35
CA VAL A 24 -2.88 15.94 3.88
C VAL A 24 -3.39 16.56 5.18
N ARG A 25 -2.50 16.92 6.10
CA ARG A 25 -2.89 17.58 7.35
C ARG A 25 -3.56 18.92 7.10
N THR A 26 -2.99 19.77 6.26
CA THR A 26 -3.59 21.05 5.87
C THR A 26 -4.96 20.83 5.24
N THR A 27 -5.10 19.87 4.33
CA THR A 27 -6.39 19.54 3.69
C THR A 27 -7.44 19.12 4.72
N VAL A 28 -7.11 18.17 5.60
CA VAL A 28 -8.03 17.65 6.61
C VAL A 28 -8.41 18.74 7.61
N ASP A 29 -7.45 19.53 8.08
CA ASP A 29 -7.73 20.56 9.06
C ASP A 29 -8.52 21.73 8.44
N PHE A 30 -8.23 22.12 7.20
CA PHE A 30 -9.02 23.11 6.47
C PHE A 30 -10.47 22.65 6.26
N SER A 31 -10.68 21.37 5.92
CA SER A 31 -12.03 20.80 5.72
C SER A 31 -12.91 20.81 6.98
N LYS A 32 -12.32 20.97 8.17
CA LYS A 32 -13.08 21.11 9.43
C LYS A 32 -13.49 22.55 9.70
N THR A 33 -12.84 23.52 9.04
CA THR A 33 -13.06 24.96 9.24
C THR A 33 -14.07 25.56 8.27
N CYS A 34 -14.41 24.85 7.19
CA CYS A 34 -15.36 25.30 6.18
C CYS A 34 -16.48 24.27 5.96
N THR A 35 -17.60 24.73 5.42
CA THR A 35 -18.71 23.87 4.99
C THR A 35 -18.55 23.37 3.55
N ASP A 36 -17.66 24.00 2.78
CA ASP A 36 -17.43 23.69 1.37
C ASP A 36 -16.61 22.40 1.20
N ASP A 37 -16.75 21.78 0.02
CA ASP A 37 -15.94 20.63 -0.36
C ASP A 37 -14.47 21.04 -0.55
N VAL A 38 -13.55 20.31 0.09
CA VAL A 38 -12.11 20.53 -0.07
C VAL A 38 -11.53 19.50 -1.03
N VAL A 39 -10.79 19.97 -2.04
CA VAL A 39 -10.16 19.11 -3.04
C VAL A 39 -8.65 19.14 -2.90
N LEU A 40 -8.06 17.98 -2.55
CA LEU A 40 -6.62 17.77 -2.63
C LEU A 40 -6.26 17.36 -4.06
N VAL A 41 -5.36 18.11 -4.70
CA VAL A 41 -4.87 17.81 -6.05
C VAL A 41 -3.48 17.18 -5.96
N GLY A 42 -3.32 15.97 -6.49
CA GLY A 42 -2.03 15.28 -6.49
C GLY A 42 -2.14 13.90 -7.14
N GLN A 43 -1.03 13.36 -7.68
CA GLN A 43 -1.01 12.03 -8.31
C GLN A 43 -0.52 10.91 -7.38
N ASP A 44 0.16 11.27 -6.29
CA ASP A 44 0.83 10.31 -5.41
C ASP A 44 -0.16 9.36 -4.72
N THR A 45 0.24 8.10 -4.56
CA THR A 45 -0.52 7.12 -3.78
C THR A 45 -0.40 7.33 -2.28
N ASP A 46 0.67 7.99 -1.83
CA ASP A 46 0.97 8.23 -0.42
C ASP A 46 -0.05 9.23 0.14
N LEU A 47 -0.37 10.28 -0.64
CA LEU A 47 -1.47 11.22 -0.36
C LEU A 47 -2.82 10.51 -0.17
N MET A 48 -3.15 9.53 -1.01
CA MET A 48 -4.41 8.78 -0.91
C MET A 48 -4.44 7.92 0.37
N ALA A 49 -3.35 7.22 0.68
CA ALA A 49 -3.27 6.38 1.87
C ALA A 49 -3.38 7.22 3.15
N LEU A 50 -2.67 8.35 3.20
CA LEU A 50 -2.73 9.32 4.29
C LEU A 50 -4.12 9.94 4.42
N LEU A 51 -4.78 10.32 3.32
CA LEU A 51 -6.16 10.85 3.34
C LEU A 51 -7.16 9.84 3.91
N ILE A 52 -7.10 8.57 3.47
CA ILE A 52 -7.99 7.51 3.97
C ILE A 52 -7.82 7.33 5.49
N PHE A 53 -6.60 7.45 5.99
CA PHE A 53 -6.32 7.28 7.42
C PHE A 53 -6.70 8.52 8.26
N HIS A 54 -6.35 9.72 7.80
CA HIS A 54 -6.48 10.94 8.60
C HIS A 54 -7.83 11.66 8.45
N ASN A 55 -8.58 11.44 7.37
CA ASN A 55 -9.86 12.10 7.18
C ASN A 55 -10.95 11.43 8.01
N THR A 56 -11.27 11.96 9.19
CA THR A 56 -12.35 11.41 10.03
C THR A 56 -13.72 11.92 9.59
N GLU A 57 -13.83 13.23 9.35
CA GLU A 57 -15.12 13.90 9.21
C GLU A 57 -15.15 14.96 8.10
N GLY A 58 -14.04 15.23 7.40
CA GLY A 58 -14.02 16.25 6.35
C GLY A 58 -14.79 15.83 5.09
N ASN A 59 -15.45 16.82 4.45
CA ASN A 59 -15.92 16.69 3.07
C ASN A 59 -14.74 16.88 2.12
N VAL A 60 -13.92 15.83 2.01
CA VAL A 60 -12.67 15.84 1.23
C VAL A 60 -12.80 14.95 -0.01
N ALA A 61 -12.32 15.46 -1.14
CA ALA A 61 -12.08 14.69 -2.34
C ALA A 61 -10.61 14.81 -2.78
N MET A 62 -10.11 13.77 -3.46
CA MET A 62 -8.80 13.81 -4.11
C MET A 62 -8.99 13.84 -5.63
N LEU A 63 -8.45 14.87 -6.26
CA LEU A 63 -8.33 14.98 -7.72
C LEU A 63 -6.96 14.49 -8.13
N ARG A 64 -6.93 13.43 -8.94
CA ARG A 64 -5.73 12.98 -9.64
C ARG A 64 -5.79 13.50 -11.08
N PRO A 65 -4.94 14.47 -11.46
CA PRO A 65 -4.86 14.93 -12.83
C PRO A 65 -4.51 13.77 -13.77
N GLY A 66 -5.20 13.70 -14.91
CA GLY A 66 -4.92 12.73 -15.95
C GLY A 66 -3.54 12.93 -16.56
N THR A 67 -2.99 11.86 -17.12
CA THR A 67 -1.75 11.92 -17.92
C THR A 67 -2.05 11.49 -19.35
N ALA A 68 -1.47 12.21 -20.33
CA ALA A 68 -1.46 11.90 -21.76
C ALA A 68 -2.68 11.10 -22.28
N GLY A 69 -3.79 11.79 -22.51
CA GLY A 69 -5.02 11.20 -23.06
C GLY A 69 -5.92 10.50 -22.05
N LYS A 70 -5.56 10.46 -20.77
CA LYS A 70 -6.45 10.04 -19.67
C LYS A 70 -7.14 11.24 -19.06
N SER A 71 -8.42 11.07 -18.70
CA SER A 71 -9.17 12.08 -17.96
C SER A 71 -8.70 12.17 -16.51
N ASP A 72 -8.99 13.32 -15.90
CA ASP A 72 -8.86 13.48 -14.45
C ASP A 72 -9.73 12.48 -13.70
N LYS A 73 -9.27 12.11 -12.50
CA LYS A 73 -10.00 11.20 -11.61
C LYS A 73 -10.25 11.86 -10.26
N LEU A 74 -11.51 12.25 -10.03
CA LEU A 74 -11.98 12.73 -8.75
C LEU A 74 -12.47 11.57 -7.88
N THR A 75 -11.98 11.48 -6.64
CA THR A 75 -12.34 10.43 -5.67
C THR A 75 -12.82 11.07 -4.37
N ASN A 76 -14.09 10.87 -4.00
CA ASN A 76 -14.59 11.30 -2.70
C ASN A 76 -14.04 10.36 -1.60
N ILE A 77 -13.36 10.92 -0.60
CA ILE A 77 -12.64 10.14 0.40
C ILE A 77 -13.59 9.41 1.34
N ARG A 78 -14.67 10.05 1.78
CA ARG A 78 -15.69 9.39 2.62
C ARG A 78 -16.35 8.20 1.93
N LYS A 79 -16.77 8.35 0.67
CA LYS A 79 -17.34 7.24 -0.12
C LYS A 79 -16.34 6.09 -0.26
N LEU A 80 -15.05 6.40 -0.44
CA LEU A 80 -13.99 5.40 -0.49
C LEU A 80 -13.82 4.70 0.86
N GLN A 81 -13.81 5.43 1.98
CA GLN A 81 -13.72 4.87 3.32
C GLN A 81 -14.89 3.94 3.62
N THR A 82 -16.12 4.33 3.27
CA THR A 82 -17.31 3.47 3.39
C THR A 82 -17.17 2.18 2.59
N ALA A 83 -16.64 2.25 1.36
CA ALA A 83 -16.44 1.07 0.52
C ALA A 83 -15.31 0.14 1.03
N LEU A 84 -14.29 0.71 1.68
CA LEU A 84 -13.19 -0.06 2.27
C LEU A 84 -13.57 -0.69 3.61
N GLY A 85 -14.42 -0.01 4.39
CA GLY A 85 -14.78 -0.36 5.75
C GLY A 85 -13.75 0.10 6.79
N ASP A 86 -14.21 0.36 8.00
CA ASP A 86 -13.41 1.00 9.06
C ASP A 86 -12.11 0.26 9.35
N LYS A 87 -12.16 -1.07 9.48
CA LYS A 87 -10.96 -1.87 9.80
C LYS A 87 -9.86 -1.72 8.75
N VAL A 88 -10.23 -1.68 7.47
CA VAL A 88 -9.27 -1.52 6.37
C VAL A 88 -8.73 -0.11 6.34
N CYS A 89 -9.57 0.90 6.61
CA CYS A 89 -9.12 2.28 6.72
C CYS A 89 -8.09 2.45 7.85
N HIS A 90 -8.31 1.83 9.01
CA HIS A 90 -7.34 1.86 10.11
C HIS A 90 -6.04 1.08 9.80
N ASN A 91 -6.09 0.09 8.91
CA ASN A 91 -4.92 -0.68 8.47
C ASN A 91 -4.29 -0.17 7.17
N ILE A 92 -4.76 0.94 6.60
CA ILE A 92 -4.31 1.42 5.28
C ILE A 92 -2.83 1.77 5.25
N LEU A 93 -2.31 2.38 6.33
CA LEU A 93 -0.90 2.75 6.45
C LEU A 93 -0.01 1.50 6.55
N PHE A 94 -0.43 0.48 7.31
CA PHE A 94 0.24 -0.81 7.32
C PHE A 94 0.26 -1.43 5.91
N ALA A 95 -0.90 -1.50 5.24
CA ALA A 95 -1.00 -2.08 3.90
C ALA A 95 -0.10 -1.34 2.89
N HIS A 96 -0.03 -0.02 3.02
CA HIS A 96 0.80 0.84 2.20
C HIS A 96 2.30 0.54 2.42
N ALA A 97 2.77 0.59 3.67
CA ALA A 97 4.17 0.34 4.01
C ALA A 97 4.61 -1.10 3.73
N VAL A 98 3.80 -2.11 4.07
CA VAL A 98 4.16 -3.53 3.86
C VAL A 98 4.19 -3.91 2.39
N SER A 99 3.46 -3.20 1.53
CA SER A 99 3.44 -3.47 0.08
C SER A 99 4.42 -2.64 -0.74
N GLY A 100 5.24 -1.85 -0.05
CA GLY A 100 6.24 -0.96 -0.62
C GLY A 100 5.70 0.46 -0.77
N CYS A 101 6.42 1.43 -0.22
CA CYS A 101 6.27 2.88 -0.39
C CYS A 101 7.64 3.52 -0.63
N ASP A 102 7.76 4.83 -0.58
CA ASP A 102 9.04 5.52 -0.83
C ASP A 102 10.17 5.08 0.11
N THR A 103 9.82 4.60 1.31
CA THR A 103 10.79 4.15 2.33
C THR A 103 10.92 2.63 2.41
N THR A 104 10.09 1.86 1.71
CA THR A 104 10.08 0.39 1.80
C THR A 104 9.99 -0.27 0.43
N SER A 105 10.78 -1.34 0.23
CA SER A 105 10.68 -2.13 -0.99
C SER A 105 9.38 -2.94 -1.04
N ALA A 106 8.84 -3.10 -2.25
CA ALA A 106 7.72 -4.00 -2.48
C ALA A 106 8.15 -5.48 -2.40
N PHE A 107 7.28 -6.31 -1.81
CA PHE A 107 7.45 -7.76 -1.82
C PHE A 107 7.29 -8.35 -3.23
N TYR A 108 8.07 -9.38 -3.57
CA TYR A 108 8.04 -9.98 -4.91
C TYR A 108 6.64 -10.47 -5.29
N LYS A 109 6.14 -9.99 -6.45
CA LYS A 109 4.79 -10.29 -6.98
C LYS A 109 3.65 -9.91 -6.03
N LYS A 110 3.88 -8.92 -5.17
CA LYS A 110 2.90 -8.39 -4.23
C LYS A 110 2.82 -6.87 -4.39
N GLY A 111 1.60 -6.34 -4.32
CA GLY A 111 1.36 -4.91 -4.47
C GLY A 111 0.20 -4.43 -3.60
N LYS A 112 0.05 -3.10 -3.50
CA LYS A 112 -0.92 -2.40 -2.63
C LYS A 112 -2.34 -2.98 -2.68
N THR A 113 -2.89 -3.18 -3.88
CA THR A 113 -4.24 -3.76 -4.05
C THR A 113 -4.35 -5.16 -3.45
N SER A 114 -3.32 -6.01 -3.60
CA SER A 114 -3.35 -7.37 -3.06
C SER A 114 -3.24 -7.40 -1.54
N ALA A 115 -2.52 -6.45 -0.92
CA ALA A 115 -2.47 -6.30 0.53
C ALA A 115 -3.84 -5.92 1.07
N LEU A 116 -4.48 -4.92 0.44
CA LEU A 116 -5.83 -4.49 0.81
C LEU A 116 -6.87 -5.59 0.66
N THR A 117 -6.86 -6.31 -0.46
CA THR A 117 -7.75 -7.48 -0.66
C THR A 117 -7.53 -8.55 0.41
N THR A 118 -6.30 -8.71 0.92
CA THR A 118 -6.01 -9.68 1.98
C THR A 118 -6.63 -9.23 3.32
N LEU A 119 -6.49 -7.96 3.68
CA LEU A 119 -7.12 -7.38 4.88
C LEU A 119 -8.64 -7.38 4.81
N GLN A 120 -9.22 -7.14 3.63
CA GLN A 120 -10.67 -7.16 3.40
C GLN A 120 -11.29 -8.56 3.56
N LYS A 121 -10.55 -9.61 3.18
CA LYS A 121 -11.05 -10.99 3.19
C LYS A 121 -10.90 -11.70 4.53
N ASP A 122 -10.05 -11.20 5.41
CA ASP A 122 -9.71 -11.84 6.68
C ASP A 122 -9.81 -10.84 7.83
N GLU A 123 -10.97 -10.82 8.47
CA GLU A 123 -11.29 -9.89 9.55
C GLU A 123 -10.41 -10.11 10.79
N THR A 124 -10.09 -11.37 11.11
CA THR A 124 -9.20 -11.72 12.22
C THR A 124 -7.80 -11.19 11.97
N LEU A 125 -7.28 -11.36 10.74
CA LEU A 125 -5.99 -10.80 10.36
C LEU A 125 -6.01 -9.27 10.39
N SER A 126 -7.06 -8.65 9.87
CA SER A 126 -7.25 -7.19 9.93
C SER A 126 -7.23 -6.68 11.38
N GLN A 127 -7.93 -7.36 12.29
CA GLN A 127 -7.90 -7.00 13.71
C GLN A 127 -6.51 -7.14 14.32
N SER A 128 -5.77 -8.20 13.97
CA SER A 128 -4.43 -8.46 14.52
C SER A 128 -3.40 -7.41 14.11
N ILE A 129 -3.58 -6.78 12.94
CA ILE A 129 -2.64 -5.80 12.36
C ILE A 129 -2.81 -4.40 12.95
N LEU A 130 -3.92 -4.10 13.61
CA LEU A 130 -4.13 -2.79 14.27
C LEU A 130 -3.06 -2.47 15.31
N ILE A 131 -2.34 -3.48 15.82
CA ILE A 131 -1.18 -3.29 16.71
C ILE A 131 -0.09 -2.39 16.10
N PHE A 132 0.04 -2.33 14.77
CA PHE A 132 0.99 -1.45 14.10
C PHE A 132 0.66 0.04 14.22
N ASN A 133 -0.55 0.38 14.67
CA ASN A 133 -0.95 1.75 14.97
C ASN A 133 -0.62 2.17 16.42
N ASP A 134 -0.14 1.26 17.26
CA ASP A 134 0.27 1.56 18.63
C ASP A 134 1.79 1.77 18.70
N VAL A 135 2.21 3.01 18.98
CA VAL A 135 3.61 3.39 19.14
C VAL A 135 4.30 2.70 20.32
N LYS A 136 3.54 2.11 21.25
CA LYS A 136 4.04 1.35 22.40
C LYS A 136 3.99 -0.16 22.19
N ALA A 137 3.55 -0.63 21.02
CA ALA A 137 3.44 -2.04 20.72
C ALA A 137 4.81 -2.74 20.89
N PRO A 138 4.84 -3.91 21.55
CA PRO A 138 6.09 -4.61 21.76
C PRO A 138 6.55 -5.26 20.44
N MET A 139 7.85 -5.11 20.14
CA MET A 139 8.44 -5.50 18.85
C MET A 139 8.19 -6.98 18.49
N ASN A 140 8.20 -7.87 19.48
CA ASN A 140 7.94 -9.30 19.27
C ASN A 140 6.51 -9.57 18.76
N GLU A 141 5.51 -8.83 19.24
CA GLU A 141 4.14 -8.95 18.72
C GLU A 141 4.02 -8.32 17.33
N LEU A 142 4.68 -7.18 17.07
CA LEU A 142 4.74 -6.60 15.71
C LEU A 142 5.30 -7.60 14.69
N LEU A 143 6.44 -8.23 15.02
CA LEU A 143 7.06 -9.24 14.16
C LEU A 143 6.14 -10.44 13.94
N LYS A 144 5.51 -10.93 15.00
CA LYS A 144 4.59 -12.08 14.95
C LYS A 144 3.35 -11.80 14.07
N GLN A 145 2.70 -10.64 14.24
CA GLN A 145 1.52 -10.30 13.44
C GLN A 145 1.90 -9.97 11.98
N GLY A 146 3.03 -9.27 11.78
CA GLY A 146 3.57 -9.00 10.44
C GLY A 146 3.92 -10.30 9.69
N GLU A 147 4.57 -11.25 10.38
CA GLU A 147 4.87 -12.58 9.83
C GLU A 147 3.59 -13.33 9.44
N ALA A 148 2.58 -13.35 10.33
CA ALA A 148 1.29 -13.97 10.06
C ALA A 148 0.61 -13.35 8.84
N PHE A 149 0.64 -12.03 8.70
CA PHE A 149 0.12 -11.33 7.53
C PHE A 149 0.83 -11.74 6.25
N ILE A 150 2.16 -11.73 6.22
CA ILE A 150 2.93 -12.07 5.02
C ILE A 150 2.68 -13.53 4.62
N LEU A 151 2.65 -14.46 5.58
CA LEU A 151 2.32 -15.86 5.32
C LEU A 151 0.93 -16.00 4.68
N LYS A 152 -0.09 -15.35 5.23
CA LYS A 152 -1.45 -15.37 4.66
C LYS A 152 -1.47 -14.71 3.29
N TRP A 153 -0.80 -13.58 3.13
CA TRP A 153 -0.73 -12.81 1.90
C TRP A 153 -0.11 -13.60 0.75
N TYR A 154 0.89 -14.42 1.03
CA TYR A 154 1.47 -15.37 0.06
C TYR A 154 0.68 -16.69 -0.10
N GLY A 155 -0.39 -16.89 0.65
CA GLY A 155 -1.22 -18.09 0.57
C GLY A 155 -0.56 -19.33 1.21
N ALA A 156 0.28 -19.13 2.24
CA ALA A 156 0.80 -20.22 3.03
C ALA A 156 -0.36 -20.94 3.77
N LYS A 157 -0.42 -22.28 3.68
CA LYS A 157 -1.50 -23.08 4.28
C LYS A 157 -1.18 -23.60 5.67
N LYS A 158 0.02 -24.14 5.86
CA LYS A 158 0.43 -24.86 7.10
C LYS A 158 1.71 -24.31 7.74
N CYS A 159 2.34 -23.31 7.12
CA CYS A 159 3.60 -22.76 7.62
C CYS A 159 3.31 -21.79 8.76
N LYS A 160 4.06 -21.94 9.85
CA LYS A 160 3.98 -21.05 11.02
C LYS A 160 4.99 -19.91 10.96
N THR A 161 6.07 -20.06 10.19
CA THR A 161 7.14 -19.07 10.07
C THR A 161 7.49 -18.82 8.60
N LEU A 162 7.96 -17.61 8.32
CA LEU A 162 8.44 -17.18 7.02
C LEU A 162 9.69 -17.94 6.61
N ASP A 163 10.62 -18.24 7.53
CA ASP A 163 11.84 -18.99 7.20
C ASP A 163 11.52 -20.36 6.62
N ASN A 164 10.60 -21.09 7.26
CA ASN A 164 10.15 -22.38 6.75
C ASN A 164 9.42 -22.23 5.40
N TYR A 165 8.56 -21.21 5.28
CA TYR A 165 7.85 -20.97 4.02
C TYR A 165 8.79 -20.58 2.87
N ARG A 166 9.82 -19.78 3.14
CA ARG A 166 10.88 -19.38 2.20
C ARG A 166 11.66 -20.61 1.75
N TYR A 167 12.05 -21.47 2.68
CA TYR A 167 12.74 -22.73 2.36
C TYR A 167 11.89 -23.63 1.44
N ILE A 168 10.60 -23.80 1.76
CA ILE A 168 9.66 -24.55 0.92
C ILE A 168 9.56 -23.93 -0.49
N LYS A 169 9.47 -22.61 -0.59
CA LYS A 169 9.38 -21.90 -1.88
C LYS A 169 10.67 -21.98 -2.68
N TYR A 170 11.81 -21.90 -2.02
CA TYR A 170 13.12 -22.08 -2.64
C TYR A 170 13.24 -23.47 -3.27
N ASN A 171 12.95 -24.53 -2.51
CA ASN A 171 13.01 -25.90 -3.02
C ASN A 171 12.01 -26.14 -4.17
N GLN A 172 10.81 -25.56 -4.10
CA GLN A 172 9.85 -25.59 -5.20
C GLN A 172 10.37 -24.85 -6.45
N GLY A 173 11.18 -23.81 -6.28
CA GLY A 173 11.82 -23.09 -7.38
C GLY A 173 12.95 -23.90 -8.02
N VAL A 174 13.84 -24.46 -7.19
CA VAL A 174 14.98 -25.28 -7.65
C VAL A 174 14.50 -26.53 -8.40
N GLY A 175 13.56 -27.30 -7.84
CA GLY A 175 13.04 -28.50 -8.53
C GLY A 175 12.34 -28.19 -9.86
N LYS A 176 11.76 -26.99 -10.02
CA LYS A 176 11.22 -26.53 -11.30
C LYS A 176 12.31 -26.19 -12.30
N ALA A 177 13.39 -25.55 -11.84
CA ALA A 177 14.53 -25.24 -12.70
C ALA A 177 15.23 -26.52 -13.20
N GLU A 178 15.40 -27.51 -12.33
CA GLU A 178 15.97 -28.82 -12.69
C GLU A 178 15.12 -29.56 -13.73
N SER A 179 13.79 -29.62 -13.53
CA SER A 179 12.89 -30.25 -14.49
C SER A 179 12.83 -29.52 -15.84
N LEU A 180 12.87 -28.19 -15.85
CA LEU A 180 13.00 -27.39 -17.08
C LEU A 180 14.34 -27.61 -17.79
N TYR A 181 15.43 -27.73 -17.04
CA TYR A 181 16.76 -28.02 -17.59
C TYR A 181 16.80 -29.41 -18.24
N GLN A 182 16.29 -30.43 -17.54
CA GLN A 182 16.22 -31.79 -18.10
C GLN A 182 15.34 -31.84 -19.35
N PHE A 183 14.16 -31.19 -19.33
CA PHE A 183 13.29 -31.13 -20.51
C PHE A 183 13.98 -30.47 -21.71
N ARG A 184 14.70 -29.37 -21.49
CA ARG A 184 15.47 -28.69 -22.55
C ARG A 184 16.61 -29.56 -23.08
N ALA A 185 17.37 -30.22 -22.20
CA ALA A 185 18.46 -31.11 -22.59
C ALA A 185 17.94 -32.29 -23.45
N SER A 186 16.79 -32.86 -23.09
CA SER A 186 16.15 -33.94 -23.87
C SER A 186 15.75 -33.50 -25.28
N ILE A 187 15.23 -32.28 -25.44
CA ILE A 187 14.89 -31.73 -26.77
C ILE A 187 16.15 -31.48 -27.60
N THR A 188 17.20 -30.89 -27.00
CA THR A 188 18.45 -30.62 -27.71
C THR A 188 19.12 -31.91 -28.19
N SER A 189 19.10 -32.98 -27.38
CA SER A 189 19.62 -34.30 -27.77
C SER A 189 18.79 -34.95 -28.89
N TYR A 190 17.46 -34.76 -28.90
CA TYR A 190 16.59 -35.31 -29.94
C TYR A 190 16.80 -34.61 -31.30
N ILE A 191 17.02 -33.29 -31.28
CA ILE A 191 17.32 -32.50 -32.49
C ILE A 191 18.72 -32.80 -33.04
N ALA A 192 19.70 -33.10 -32.18
CA ALA A 192 21.07 -33.45 -32.62
C ALA A 192 21.22 -34.86 -33.20
N CYS A 193 20.18 -35.72 -33.07
CA CYS A 193 20.18 -37.11 -33.54
C CYS A 193 19.38 -37.28 -34.86
N CYS A 194 18.84 -36.19 -35.42
CA CYS A 194 18.21 -36.10 -36.75
C CYS A 194 19.12 -35.31 -37.68
#